data_AF-A0A7S0EHG9-F1
#
_entry.id   AF-A0A7S0EHG9-F1
#
_cell.length_a   1.000
_cell.length_b   1.000
_cell.length_c   1.000
_cell.angle_alpha   90.00
_cell.angle_beta   90.00
_cell.angle_gamma   90.00
#
_symmetry.space_group_name_H-M   'P 1'
#
loop_
_entity.id
_entity.type
_entity.pdbx_description
1 polymer ?
#
loop_
_entity_poly.entity_id
_entity_poly.type
_entity_poly.pdbx_seq_one_letter_code
_entity_poly.pdbx_strand_id
1 'polypeptide(L)'
;LLELSVCSALPDGNLAPLAIRISMEPTFVALGPEHAALGMNNHVYFHSLTERGCPMVNEREYLGTVESVQLNRDYVAVLTEGRVHLQPLGGENMEAGSRIFP
;
A
#
# COMPACT_ATOMS: atom_id res chain seq x y z
N LEU A 1 -1.66 1.90 -20.46
CA LEU A 1 -2.34 1.93 -19.14
C LEU A 1 -2.09 0.58 -18.51
N LEU A 2 -1.61 0.55 -17.27
CA LEU A 2 -1.41 -0.67 -16.50
C LEU A 2 -2.54 -0.81 -15.48
N GLU A 3 -2.86 -2.02 -15.07
CA GLU A 3 -3.95 -2.32 -14.15
C GLU A 3 -3.53 -3.41 -13.17
N LEU A 4 -3.93 -3.25 -11.91
CA LEU A 4 -3.83 -4.27 -10.87
C LEU A 4 -5.23 -4.65 -10.41
N SER A 5 -5.51 -5.95 -10.30
CA SER A 5 -6.81 -6.46 -9.86
C SER A 5 -6.70 -7.12 -8.49
N VAL A 6 -7.61 -6.76 -7.57
CA VAL A 6 -7.75 -7.41 -6.26
C VAL A 6 -8.97 -8.32 -6.31
N CYS A 7 -8.75 -9.60 -6.04
CA CYS A 7 -9.78 -10.63 -6.07
C CYS A 7 -10.01 -11.23 -4.67
N SER A 8 -11.25 -11.60 -4.37
CA SER A 8 -11.52 -12.46 -3.22
C SER A 8 -10.88 -13.83 -3.44
N ALA A 9 -10.13 -14.31 -2.44
CA ALA A 9 -9.59 -15.67 -2.44
C ALA A 9 -10.59 -16.70 -1.87
N LEU A 10 -11.74 -16.26 -1.34
CA LEU A 10 -12.76 -17.14 -0.79
C LEU A 10 -13.59 -17.77 -1.92
N PRO A 11 -13.80 -19.10 -1.91
CA PRO A 11 -14.47 -19.83 -2.98
C PRO A 11 -15.94 -19.43 -3.18
N ASP A 12 -16.61 -18.96 -2.12
CA ASP A 12 -18.03 -18.58 -2.16
C ASP A 12 -18.23 -17.07 -2.42
N GLY A 13 -17.14 -16.31 -2.49
CA GLY A 13 -17.17 -14.87 -2.73
C GLY A 13 -17.24 -14.58 -4.22
N ASN A 14 -18.44 -14.62 -4.82
CA ASN A 14 -18.66 -14.14 -6.19
C ASN A 14 -18.66 -12.59 -6.23
N LEU A 15 -17.57 -11.98 -5.76
CA LEU A 15 -17.35 -10.54 -5.77
C LEU A 15 -16.57 -10.19 -7.03
N ALA A 16 -17.06 -9.18 -7.76
CA ALA A 16 -16.33 -8.63 -8.89
C ALA A 16 -14.95 -8.12 -8.42
N PRO A 17 -13.86 -8.40 -9.16
CA PRO A 17 -12.54 -7.87 -8.82
C PRO A 17 -12.53 -6.36 -8.72
N LEU A 18 -11.77 -5.82 -7.77
CA LEU A 18 -11.50 -4.39 -7.70
C LEU A 18 -10.33 -4.06 -8.64
N ALA A 19 -10.55 -3.11 -9.54
CA ALA A 19 -9.54 -2.64 -10.49
C ALA A 19 -8.86 -1.37 -9.98
N ILE A 20 -7.54 -1.42 -9.84
CA ILE A 20 -6.68 -0.29 -9.49
C ILE A 20 -5.92 0.14 -10.75
N ARG A 21 -6.14 1.38 -11.17
CA ARG A 21 -5.41 1.95 -12.32
C ARG A 21 -4.05 2.47 -11.86
N ILE A 22 -3.00 2.04 -12.56
CA ILE A 22 -1.62 2.41 -12.23
C ILE A 22 -0.90 2.96 -13.47
N SER A 23 0.02 3.89 -13.24
CA SER A 23 0.84 4.53 -14.29
C SER A 23 2.22 3.91 -14.42
N MET A 24 2.62 3.03 -13.50
CA MET A 24 3.92 2.37 -13.43
C MET A 24 3.76 0.85 -13.29
N GLU A 25 4.81 0.11 -13.67
CA GLU A 25 4.92 -1.31 -13.39
C GLU A 25 5.47 -1.52 -11.97
N PRO A 26 4.69 -2.09 -11.03
CA PRO A 26 5.12 -2.21 -9.65
C PRO A 26 6.09 -3.37 -9.49
N THR A 27 7.19 -3.15 -8.76
CA THR A 27 8.14 -4.22 -8.39
C THR A 27 7.74 -4.93 -7.11
N PHE A 28 6.84 -4.32 -6.33
CA PHE A 28 6.25 -4.92 -5.14
C PHE A 28 4.80 -4.47 -4.98
N VAL A 29 4.03 -5.30 -4.28
CA VAL A 29 2.63 -5.05 -3.91
C VAL A 29 2.40 -5.56 -2.50
N ALA A 30 1.52 -4.89 -1.76
CA ALA A 30 1.06 -5.33 -0.45
C ALA A 30 -0.43 -5.06 -0.34
N LEU A 31 -1.14 -5.99 0.32
CA LEU A 31 -2.58 -5.91 0.49
C LEU A 31 -2.91 -5.86 1.98
N GLY A 32 -3.59 -4.80 2.39
CA GLY A 32 -4.22 -4.68 3.71
C GLY A 32 -5.73 -4.90 3.63
N PRO A 33 -6.44 -4.85 4.77
CA PRO A 33 -7.88 -5.03 4.81
C PRO A 33 -8.67 -3.97 4.01
N GLU A 34 -8.19 -2.73 4.01
CA GLU A 34 -8.89 -1.56 3.42
C GLU A 34 -8.02 -0.79 2.43
N HIS A 35 -6.74 -1.14 2.31
CA HIS A 35 -5.78 -0.44 1.48
C HIS A 35 -4.92 -1.42 0.70
N ALA A 36 -4.52 -1.04 -0.51
CA ALA A 36 -3.44 -1.69 -1.24
C ALA A 36 -2.25 -0.73 -1.34
N ALA A 37 -1.04 -1.25 -1.19
CA ALA A 37 0.19 -0.53 -1.51
C ALA A 37 0.84 -1.17 -2.72
N LEU A 38 1.34 -0.33 -3.61
CA LEU A 38 2.07 -0.75 -4.80
C LEU A 38 3.19 0.26 -5.03
N GLY A 39 4.28 -0.19 -5.62
CA GLY A 39 5.40 0.72 -5.78
C GLY A 39 6.56 0.14 -6.55
N MET A 40 7.52 1.03 -6.79
CA MET A 40 8.76 0.71 -7.48
C MET A 40 9.91 1.45 -6.80
N ASN A 41 11.01 0.74 -6.59
CA ASN A 41 12.24 1.27 -6.00
C ASN A 41 12.01 1.84 -4.59
N ASN A 42 11.92 3.16 -4.44
CA ASN A 42 11.69 3.83 -3.16
C ASN A 42 10.33 4.51 -3.03
N HIS A 43 9.49 4.45 -4.07
CA HIS A 43 8.16 5.07 -4.10
C HIS A 43 7.07 4.04 -3.80
N VAL A 44 6.15 4.39 -2.90
CA VAL A 44 4.99 3.58 -2.52
C VAL A 44 3.72 4.42 -2.67
N TYR A 45 2.76 3.90 -3.42
CA TYR A 45 1.44 4.47 -3.63
C TYR A 45 0.42 3.65 -2.85
N PHE A 46 -0.44 4.32 -2.09
CA PHE A 46 -1.48 3.71 -1.29
C PHE A 46 -2.84 4.00 -1.92
N HIS A 47 -3.61 2.96 -2.17
CA HIS A 47 -4.94 3.02 -2.74
C HIS A 47 -5.97 2.52 -1.74
N SER A 48 -7.11 3.21 -1.65
CA SER A 48 -8.27 2.74 -0.88
C SER A 48 -8.94 1.58 -1.63
N LEU A 49 -9.33 0.52 -0.92
CA LEU A 49 -10.12 -0.59 -1.45
C LEU A 49 -11.61 -0.49 -1.06
N THR A 50 -11.94 0.41 -0.15
CA THR A 50 -13.32 0.63 0.32
C THR A 50 -14.07 1.62 -0.57
N GLU A 51 -13.34 2.47 -1.30
CA GLU A 51 -13.90 3.48 -2.19
C GLU A 51 -13.97 3.01 -3.64
N ARG A 52 -15.04 3.41 -4.35
CA ARG A 52 -15.26 3.01 -5.74
C ARG A 52 -14.16 3.56 -6.64
N GLY A 53 -13.57 2.68 -7.46
CA GLY A 53 -12.50 3.03 -8.39
C GLY A 53 -11.11 3.03 -7.76
N CYS A 54 -11.01 2.60 -6.50
CA CYS A 54 -9.77 2.43 -5.75
C CYS A 54 -8.82 3.64 -5.85
N PRO A 55 -9.26 4.84 -5.43
CA PRO A 55 -8.48 6.05 -5.58
C PRO A 55 -7.17 5.95 -4.80
N MET A 56 -6.13 6.61 -5.32
CA MET A 56 -4.90 6.82 -4.58
C MET A 56 -5.17 7.80 -3.44
N VAL A 57 -4.93 7.36 -2.21
CA VAL A 57 -5.16 8.15 -0.99
C VAL A 57 -3.87 8.72 -0.41
N ASN A 58 -2.72 8.13 -0.75
CA ASN A 58 -1.43 8.61 -0.28
C ASN A 58 -0.29 8.16 -1.22
N GLU A 59 0.81 8.89 -1.19
CA GLU A 59 2.05 8.57 -1.87
C GLU A 59 3.22 8.90 -0.94
N ARG A 60 4.21 8.02 -0.86
CA ARG A 60 5.40 8.23 -0.04
C ARG A 60 6.65 7.77 -0.75
N GLU A 61 7.70 8.56 -0.59
CA GLU A 61 9.06 8.24 -0.98
C GLU A 61 9.87 7.91 0.28
N TYR A 62 10.56 6.78 0.27
CA TYR A 62 11.44 6.34 1.35
C TYR A 62 12.90 6.63 1.01
N LEU A 63 13.72 6.72 2.07
CA LEU A 63 15.17 6.73 1.92
C LEU A 63 15.65 5.29 1.71
N GLY A 64 16.34 5.05 0.60
CA GLY A 64 16.77 3.72 0.19
C GLY A 64 15.70 2.94 -0.60
N THR A 65 16.08 1.77 -1.11
CA THR A 65 15.15 0.89 -1.84
C THR A 65 14.20 0.20 -0.85
N VAL A 66 12.91 0.16 -1.21
CA VAL A 66 11.89 -0.60 -0.49
C VAL A 66 12.08 -2.08 -0.76
N GLU A 67 12.35 -2.82 0.32
CA GLU A 67 12.55 -4.27 0.29
C GLU A 67 11.25 -5.03 0.57
N SER A 68 10.41 -4.48 1.45
CA SER A 68 9.12 -5.09 1.80
C SER A 68 8.13 -4.05 2.32
N VAL A 69 6.84 -4.28 2.08
CA VAL A 69 5.73 -3.47 2.58
C VAL A 69 4.70 -4.41 3.20
N GLN A 70 4.22 -4.08 4.39
CA GLN A 70 3.14 -4.76 5.07
C GLN A 70 2.12 -3.76 5.58
N LEU A 71 0.84 -4.10 5.48
CA LEU A 71 -0.27 -3.20 5.78
C LEU A 71 -1.23 -3.87 6.75
N ASN A 72 -1.77 -3.10 7.67
CA ASN A 72 -3.04 -3.40 8.31
C ASN A 72 -4.05 -2.30 7.97
N ARG A 73 -5.13 -2.18 8.75
CA ARG A 73 -6.14 -1.14 8.55
C ARG A 73 -5.57 0.27 8.77
N ASP A 74 -4.76 0.43 9.81
CA ASP A 74 -4.40 1.74 10.39
C ASP A 74 -2.94 2.14 10.11
N TYR A 75 -2.07 1.18 9.83
CA TYR A 75 -0.63 1.33 9.73
C TYR A 75 -0.04 0.61 8.52
N VAL A 76 1.07 1.15 8.03
CA VAL A 76 2.01 0.52 7.11
C VAL A 76 3.36 0.34 7.81
N ALA A 77 3.98 -0.83 7.59
CA ALA A 77 5.38 -1.08 7.88
C ALA A 77 6.16 -1.24 6.57
N VAL A 78 7.22 -0.48 6.40
CA VAL A 78 8.10 -0.53 5.22
C VAL A 78 9.52 -0.83 5.63
N LEU A 79 10.12 -1.87 5.05
CA LEU A 79 11.50 -2.24 5.27
C LEU A 79 12.39 -1.56 4.22
N THR A 80 13.35 -0.76 4.66
CA THR A 80 14.41 -0.18 3.82
C THR A 80 15.75 -0.28 4.55
N GLU A 81 16.78 -0.79 3.87
CA GLU A 81 18.16 -0.84 4.37
C GLU A 81 18.29 -1.43 5.79
N GLY A 82 17.52 -2.50 6.04
CA GLY A 82 17.49 -3.17 7.35
C GLY A 82 16.75 -2.40 8.46
N ARG A 83 15.98 -1.36 8.15
CA ARG A 83 15.16 -0.61 9.11
C ARG A 83 13.69 -0.66 8.74
N VAL A 84 12.83 -0.78 9.75
CA VAL A 84 11.37 -0.79 9.55
C VAL A 84 10.79 0.57 9.89
N HIS A 85 10.21 1.23 8.89
CA HIS A 85 9.44 2.45 9.00
C HIS A 85 7.97 2.09 9.24
N LEU A 86 7.47 2.28 10.47
CA LEU A 86 6.08 2.13 10.83
C LEU A 86 5.37 3.48 10.80
N GLN A 87 4.27 3.58 10.05
CA GLN A 87 3.59 4.85 9.85
C GLN A 87 2.06 4.67 9.77
N PRO A 88 1.26 5.63 10.24
CA PRO A 88 -0.19 5.62 10.03
C PRO A 88 -0.56 5.77 8.54
N LEU A 89 -1.63 5.07 8.12
CA LEU A 89 -2.23 5.15 6.78
C LEU A 89 -3.31 6.25 6.67
N GLY A 90 -3.84 6.75 7.79
CA GLY A 90 -4.84 7.81 7.85
C GLY A 90 -4.68 8.77 9.03
N GLY A 91 -5.39 9.90 8.98
CA GLY A 91 -5.44 10.92 10.04
C GLY A 91 -4.68 12.22 9.74
N GLU A 92 -5.07 13.31 10.39
CA GLU A 92 -4.56 14.69 10.14
C GLU A 92 -3.09 14.89 10.52
N ASN A 93 -2.43 13.91 11.16
CA ASN A 93 -1.04 14.06 11.63
C ASN A 93 -0.21 12.78 11.45
N MET A 94 -0.08 12.33 10.19
CA MET A 94 0.62 11.12 9.81
C MET A 94 2.09 11.06 10.26
N GLU A 95 2.77 12.20 10.35
CA GLU A 95 4.18 12.25 10.79
C GLU A 95 4.33 12.01 12.29
N ALA A 96 3.38 12.47 13.11
CA ALA A 96 3.44 12.36 14.56
C ALA A 96 3.38 10.89 15.05
N GLY A 97 2.82 9.99 14.24
CA GLY A 97 2.75 8.56 14.52
C GLY A 97 3.86 7.71 13.90
N SER A 98 4.79 8.33 13.14
CA SER A 98 5.86 7.61 12.44
C SER A 98 6.96 7.17 13.41
N ARG A 99 7.41 5.92 13.29
CA ARG A 99 8.49 5.34 14.09
C ARG A 99 9.41 4.48 13.21
N ILE A 100 10.70 4.51 13.51
CA ILE A 100 11.70 3.69 12.84
C ILE A 100 12.25 2.68 13.85
N PHE A 101 12.27 1.41 13.45
CA PHE A 101 12.82 0.31 14.22
C PHE A 101 14.08 -0.23 13.52
N PRO A 102 15.12 -0.62 14.29
CA PRO A 102 16.29 -1.31 13.75
C PRO A 102 15.99 -2.77 13.39
#